data_AF-A0AAW7XFI8-F1
#
_entry.id   AF-A0AAW7XFI8-F1
#
_cell.length_a   1.000
_cell.length_b   1.000
_cell.length_c   1.000
_cell.angle_alpha   90.00
_cell.angle_beta   90.00
_cell.angle_gamma   90.00
#
_symmetry.space_group_name_H-M   'P 1'
#
loop_
_entity.id
_entity.type
_entity.pdbx_description
1 polymer ?
#
loop_
_entity_poly.entity_id
_entity_poly.type
_entity_poly.pdbx_seq_one_letter_code
_entity_poly.pdbx_strand_id
1 'polypeptide(L)' 'AVPEGFGPTEKEDWDKDGLSVAWELQYFGDLTHIAGSDADGDGLLNAIEAILYLNPTDGVDDTDNDVLTDVWEYTYFKG' A
#
# COMPACT_ATOMS: atom_id res chain seq x y z
N ALA A 1 -12.44 11.72 -15.76
CA ALA A 1 -12.19 12.65 -14.65
C ALA A 1 -13.30 12.48 -13.63
N VAL A 2 -12.95 12.12 -12.39
CA VAL A 2 -13.89 12.12 -11.26
C VAL A 2 -14.27 13.57 -10.92
N PRO A 3 -15.55 13.90 -10.67
CA PRO A 3 -15.96 15.26 -10.33
C PRO A 3 -15.31 15.71 -9.02
N GLU A 4 -14.85 16.97 -8.98
CA GLU A 4 -14.35 17.58 -7.74
C GLU A 4 -15.44 17.54 -6.65
N GLY A 5 -15.13 16.88 -5.53
CA GLY A 5 -16.01 16.78 -4.37
C GLY A 5 -16.47 15.37 -3.98
N PHE A 6 -16.25 14.37 -4.84
CA PHE A 6 -16.48 12.96 -4.54
C PHE A 6 -15.26 12.12 -4.94
N GLY A 7 -14.18 12.26 -4.16
CA GLY A 7 -13.06 11.33 -4.27
C GLY A 7 -13.54 9.90 -3.93
N PRO A 8 -12.92 8.87 -4.50
CA PRO A 8 -13.22 7.50 -4.15
C PRO A 8 -13.01 7.28 -2.66
N THR A 9 -13.96 6.63 -2.02
CA THR A 9 -13.84 6.30 -0.59
C THR A 9 -12.81 5.19 -0.38
N GLU A 10 -12.26 5.09 0.84
CA GLU A 10 -11.26 4.05 1.19
C GLU A 10 -11.76 2.60 1.04
N LYS A 11 -13.06 2.40 0.82
CA LYS A 11 -13.67 1.08 0.62
C LYS A 11 -13.92 0.73 -0.85
N GLU A 12 -13.86 1.71 -1.74
CA GLU A 12 -14.11 1.46 -3.16
C GLU A 12 -12.94 0.70 -3.78
N ASP A 13 -13.25 -0.36 -4.51
CA ASP A 13 -12.34 -1.19 -5.30
C ASP A 13 -13.01 -1.33 -6.69
N TRP A 14 -12.55 -0.55 -7.67
CA TRP A 14 -13.27 -0.37 -8.94
C TRP A 14 -12.90 -1.41 -9.98
N ASP A 15 -11.66 -1.87 -10.00
CA ASP A 15 -11.15 -2.90 -10.91
C ASP A 15 -11.15 -4.30 -10.28
N LYS A 16 -11.48 -4.40 -8.99
CA LYS A 16 -11.81 -5.63 -8.24
C LYS A 16 -10.61 -6.53 -8.06
N ASP A 17 -9.45 -5.94 -7.86
CA ASP A 17 -8.22 -6.68 -7.63
C ASP A 17 -7.90 -6.90 -6.14
N GLY A 18 -8.68 -6.27 -5.25
CA GLY A 18 -8.52 -6.36 -3.81
C GLY A 18 -7.80 -5.19 -3.16
N LEU A 19 -7.47 -4.13 -3.90
CA LEU A 19 -6.97 -2.86 -3.38
C LEU A 19 -8.07 -1.79 -3.42
N SER A 20 -7.95 -0.79 -2.55
CA SER A 20 -8.89 0.33 -2.59
C SER A 20 -8.38 1.42 -3.52
N VAL A 21 -9.29 2.02 -4.29
CA VAL A 21 -9.00 3.10 -5.24
C VAL A 21 -8.29 4.26 -4.54
N ALA A 22 -8.66 4.58 -3.29
CA ALA A 22 -8.01 5.64 -2.54
C ALA A 22 -6.53 5.31 -2.24
N TRP A 23 -6.25 4.06 -1.85
CA TRP A 23 -4.90 3.60 -1.54
C TRP A 23 -4.04 3.51 -2.81
N GLU A 24 -4.59 2.97 -3.89
CA GLU A 24 -3.90 2.89 -5.18
C GLU A 24 -3.56 4.29 -5.73
N LEU A 25 -4.50 5.24 -5.68
CA LEU A 25 -4.24 6.61 -6.12
C LEU A 25 -3.26 7.34 -5.20
N GLN A 26 -3.21 7.01 -3.91
CA GLN A 26 -2.25 7.59 -2.97
C GLN A 26 -0.82 7.17 -3.29
N TYR A 27 -0.58 5.89 -3.57
CA TYR A 27 0.77 5.35 -3.72
C TYR A 27 1.23 5.22 -5.17
N PHE A 28 0.36 4.80 -6.08
CA PHE A 28 0.70 4.56 -7.49
C PHE A 28 0.21 5.66 -8.42
N GLY A 29 -0.90 6.31 -8.08
CA GLY A 29 -1.52 7.34 -8.93
C GLY A 29 -2.32 6.79 -10.11
N ASP A 30 -2.47 5.47 -10.20
CA ASP A 30 -3.35 4.76 -11.13
C ASP A 30 -3.95 3.51 -10.47
N LEU A 31 -4.76 2.74 -11.21
CA LEU A 31 -5.45 1.54 -10.74
C LEU A 31 -4.96 0.29 -11.50
N THR A 32 -3.65 0.17 -11.71
CA THR A 32 -3.08 -0.94 -12.51
C THR A 32 -2.28 -1.94 -11.70
N HIS A 33 -2.06 -1.63 -10.42
CA HIS A 33 -1.31 -2.46 -9.49
C HIS A 33 -2.28 -3.37 -8.76
N ILE A 34 -1.95 -4.67 -8.65
CA ILE A 34 -2.86 -5.66 -8.09
C ILE A 34 -2.51 -6.02 -6.66
N ALA A 35 -3.51 -6.45 -5.88
CA ALA A 35 -3.32 -6.88 -4.50
C ALA A 35 -2.25 -8.00 -4.34
N GLY A 36 -2.08 -8.83 -5.37
CA GLY A 36 -1.13 -9.93 -5.39
C GLY A 36 0.27 -9.60 -5.94
N SER A 37 0.56 -8.35 -6.29
CA SER A 37 1.92 -7.93 -6.66
C SER A 37 2.70 -7.44 -5.44
N ASP A 38 4.02 -7.38 -5.60
CA ASP A 38 5.00 -6.82 -4.67
C ASP A 38 5.72 -5.73 -5.48
N ALA A 39 5.29 -4.48 -5.29
CA ALA A 39 5.65 -3.40 -6.21
C ALA A 39 7.05 -2.82 -5.96
N ASP A 40 7.55 -2.86 -4.72
CA ASP A 40 8.88 -2.40 -4.35
C ASP A 40 9.90 -3.53 -4.15
N GLY A 41 9.45 -4.79 -4.10
CA GLY A 41 10.29 -5.97 -4.09
C GLY A 41 10.84 -6.34 -2.71
N ASP A 42 10.18 -5.93 -1.63
CA ASP A 42 10.61 -6.23 -0.26
C ASP A 42 10.12 -7.60 0.25
N GLY A 43 9.26 -8.27 -0.51
CA GLY A 43 8.69 -9.57 -0.19
C GLY A 43 7.32 -9.52 0.50
N LEU A 44 6.75 -8.34 0.74
CA LEU A 44 5.34 -8.16 1.08
C LEU A 44 4.50 -7.92 -0.18
N LEU A 45 3.27 -8.40 -0.14
CA LEU A 45 2.32 -8.12 -1.22
C LEU A 45 1.63 -6.77 -0.94
N ASN A 46 1.26 -6.04 -1.99
CA ASN A 46 0.48 -4.81 -1.91
C ASN A 46 -0.75 -4.96 -0.99
N ALA A 47 -1.43 -6.12 -1.01
CA ALA A 47 -2.56 -6.42 -0.12
C ALA A 47 -2.19 -6.39 1.37
N ILE A 48 -1.00 -6.91 1.71
CA ILE A 48 -0.51 -6.95 3.10
C ILE A 48 -0.14 -5.54 3.52
N GLU A 49 0.59 -4.82 2.67
CA GLU A 49 1.00 -3.44 2.94
C GLU A 49 -0.19 -2.51 3.11
N ALA A 50 -1.24 -2.66 2.28
CA ALA A 50 -2.48 -1.91 2.42
C ALA A 50 -3.18 -2.14 3.78
N ILE A 51 -3.12 -3.36 4.33
CA ILE A 51 -3.67 -3.68 5.66
C ILE A 51 -2.81 -3.12 6.79
N LEU A 52 -1.50 -3.04 6.56
CA LEU A 52 -0.51 -2.61 7.54
C LEU A 52 -0.24 -1.11 7.53
N TYR A 53 -0.81 -0.38 6.57
CA TYR A 53 -0.54 1.03 6.30
C TYR A 53 0.94 1.29 5.98
N LEU A 54 1.59 0.34 5.29
CA LEU A 54 2.95 0.50 4.78
C LEU A 54 2.95 1.17 3.40
N ASN A 55 4.12 1.56 2.93
CA ASN A 55 4.33 2.20 1.64
C ASN A 55 4.74 1.15 0.59
N PRO A 56 3.84 0.76 -0.33
CA PRO A 56 4.07 -0.27 -1.35
C PRO A 56 5.00 0.15 -2.49
N THR A 57 5.61 1.33 -2.36
CA THR A 57 6.56 1.86 -3.34
C THR A 57 7.95 2.03 -2.75
N ASP A 58 8.14 1.72 -1.47
CA ASP A 58 9.39 1.91 -0.75
C ASP A 58 9.60 0.86 0.35
N GLY A 59 10.15 -0.29 -0.05
CA GLY A 59 10.48 -1.38 0.85
C GLY A 59 11.62 -1.12 1.84
N VAL A 60 12.19 0.09 1.83
CA VAL A 60 13.21 0.52 2.80
C VAL A 60 12.76 1.68 3.67
N ASP A 61 11.46 1.97 3.71
CA ASP A 61 10.89 2.96 4.63
C ASP A 61 11.19 2.57 6.08
N ASP A 62 11.51 3.59 6.89
CA ASP A 62 11.90 3.51 8.30
C ASP A 62 11.14 4.63 9.02
N THR A 63 9.90 4.32 9.39
CA THR A 63 8.94 5.31 9.90
C THR A 63 9.41 5.94 11.20
N ASP A 64 10.09 5.19 12.07
CA ASP A 64 10.53 5.66 13.38
C ASP A 64 12.03 6.05 13.46
N ASN A 65 12.75 5.92 12.35
CA ASN A 65 14.14 6.30 12.13
C ASN A 65 15.14 5.56 13.04
N ASP A 66 14.89 4.28 13.29
CA ASP A 66 15.74 3.42 14.13
C ASP A 66 16.75 2.55 13.35
N VAL A 67 16.81 2.73 12.02
CA VAL A 67 17.65 2.01 11.06
C VAL A 67 17.12 0.60 10.72
N LEU A 68 15.90 0.28 11.11
CA LEU A 68 15.19 -0.93 10.72
C LEU A 68 14.03 -0.55 9.80
N THR A 69 13.81 -1.33 8.75
CA THR A 69 12.71 -1.02 7.83
C THR A 69 11.39 -1.45 8.45
N ASP A 70 10.30 -0.75 8.14
CA ASP A 70 8.97 -1.07 8.65
C ASP A 70 8.59 -2.54 8.37
N VAL A 71 9.05 -3.08 7.24
CA VAL A 71 8.88 -4.48 6.82
C VAL A 71 9.63 -5.44 7.73
N TRP A 72 10.86 -5.07 8.11
CA TRP A 72 11.65 -5.86 9.04
C TRP A 72 11.01 -5.81 10.43
N GLU A 73 10.55 -4.65 10.89
CA GLU A 73 9.84 -4.51 12.16
C GLU A 73 8.55 -5.33 12.19
N TYR A 74 7.77 -5.29 11.11
CA TYR A 74 6.60 -6.14 10.92
C TYR A 74 6.93 -7.62 11.07
N THR A 75 8.05 -8.05 10.48
CA THR A 75 8.45 -9.46 10.41
C THR A 75 8.99 -9.97 11.75
N TYR A 76 9.74 -9.16 12.49
CA TYR A 76 10.53 -9.62 13.64
C TYR A 76 10.13 -9.00 14.99
N PHE A 77 9.43 -7.88 15.01
CA PHE A 77 9.01 -7.19 16.25
C PHE A 77 7.52 -7.26 16.55
N LYS A 78 6.71 -7.94 15.74
CA LYS A 78 5.31 -8.18 16.08
C LYS A 78 5.13 -9.15 17.25
N GLY A 79 4.92 -8.57 18.43
CA GLY A 79 4.25 -9.16 19.60
C GLY A 79 2.77 -8.84 19.64
#